data_AF-A0A6L3A5M2-F1
#
_entry.id   AF-A0A6L3A5M2-F1
#
_cell.length_a   1.000
_cell.length_b   1.000
_cell.length_c   1.000
_cell.angle_alpha   90.00
_cell.angle_beta   90.00
_cell.angle_gamma   90.00
#
_symmetry.space_group_name_H-M   'P 1'
#
loop_
_entity.id
_entity.type
_entity.pdbx_description
1 polymer ?
#
loop_
_entity_poly.entity_id
_entity_poly.type
_entity_poly.pdbx_seq_one_letter_code
_entity_poly.pdbx_strand_id
1 'polypeptide(L)'
;MSTIMLSVAAVIACRAAVEPDRSRFLGDYEGGCDHEGTLVLKLRADGGFLYDEACEVAARYEGRWSIREDLVELEPEVDAATESYPKLPVRWRLVPWGERRYLIPDGQIIRLCNAINLGEEPRDRPQGWALLRRGDASRRVTGDPELPEAWRAFLLKQPIDGRIIAFEEGGFARLDVGGNDGLLAGMMLHAHVEGQARCARLKIVCPCDDSARADIVRGGACADDGAEYADLVINDAVSTSAREFLREVPTRGGAGVTLVPEGRSLPLKLGGAEVAPPDVATAFHAAWEKEREAVADVLTAEVLSRISRRFETPSTKPHLDRERFGRLRFEPIGRDSDSGGWVFAHPTEAGIPMPKVRAVRRALCFSAVFDPVQGRTVRVFVTIGAWIEE
;
A
#
# COMPACT_ATOMS: atom_id res chain seq x y z
N MET A 1 -16.73 47.89 -39.19
CA MET A 1 -16.10 46.64 -38.73
C MET A 1 -17.18 45.80 -38.07
N SER A 2 -17.62 44.73 -38.73
CA SER A 2 -18.74 43.90 -38.28
C SER A 2 -18.21 42.69 -37.50
N THR A 3 -18.63 42.56 -36.25
CA THR A 3 -18.29 41.44 -35.35
C THR A 3 -19.21 40.25 -35.66
N ILE A 4 -18.63 39.14 -36.13
CA ILE A 4 -19.34 37.87 -36.31
C ILE A 4 -19.22 37.07 -35.01
N MET A 5 -20.33 36.94 -34.27
CA MET A 5 -20.46 36.00 -33.15
C MET A 5 -20.75 34.59 -33.71
N LEU A 6 -19.77 33.69 -33.63
CA LEU A 6 -19.97 32.25 -33.82
C LEU A 6 -20.47 31.65 -32.51
N SER A 7 -21.76 31.30 -32.46
CA SER A 7 -22.34 30.53 -31.36
C SER A 7 -22.08 29.05 -31.60
N VAL A 8 -21.14 28.45 -30.84
CA VAL A 8 -20.89 27.01 -30.86
C VAL A 8 -21.98 26.34 -30.02
N ALA A 9 -23.03 25.86 -30.68
CA ALA A 9 -23.98 24.95 -30.05
C ALA A 9 -23.27 23.61 -29.81
N ALA A 10 -22.88 23.35 -28.55
CA ALA A 10 -22.40 22.04 -28.13
C ALA A 10 -23.55 21.03 -28.23
N VAL A 11 -23.56 20.25 -29.31
CA VAL A 11 -24.42 19.07 -29.44
C VAL A 11 -23.87 18.02 -28.48
N ILE A 12 -24.35 18.05 -27.23
CA ILE A 12 -24.17 16.94 -26.29
C ILE A 12 -25.08 15.82 -26.79
N ALA A 13 -24.56 15.00 -27.71
CA ALA A 13 -25.16 13.73 -28.03
C ALA A 13 -25.00 12.84 -26.78
N CYS A 14 -26.05 12.73 -25.97
CA CYS A 14 -26.20 11.66 -24.98
C CYS A 14 -26.15 10.32 -25.75
N ARG A 15 -24.95 9.75 -25.90
CA ARG A 15 -24.85 8.33 -26.24
C ARG A 15 -25.47 7.58 -25.08
N ALA A 16 -26.59 6.92 -25.34
CA ALA A 16 -27.11 5.89 -24.44
C ALA A 16 -25.94 4.97 -24.12
N ALA A 17 -25.57 4.86 -22.84
CA ALA A 17 -24.50 3.98 -22.42
C ALA A 17 -24.88 2.57 -22.88
N VAL A 18 -24.03 1.96 -23.70
CA VAL A 18 -24.19 0.54 -24.06
C VAL A 18 -24.09 -0.22 -22.74
N GLU A 19 -25.19 -0.87 -22.34
CA GLU A 19 -25.18 -1.66 -21.11
C GLU A 19 -24.12 -2.77 -21.26
N PRO A 20 -23.20 -2.91 -20.29
CA PRO A 20 -22.21 -3.97 -20.34
C PRO A 20 -22.91 -5.33 -20.32
N ASP A 21 -22.43 -6.28 -21.13
CA ASP A 21 -22.95 -7.63 -21.17
C ASP A 21 -22.81 -8.30 -19.79
N ARG A 22 -23.92 -8.40 -19.06
CA ARG A 22 -24.00 -9.01 -17.73
C ARG A 22 -23.74 -10.51 -17.76
N SER A 23 -24.02 -11.17 -18.89
CA SER A 23 -24.00 -12.62 -18.97
C SER A 23 -22.62 -13.23 -18.66
N ARG A 24 -21.54 -12.49 -18.95
CA ARG A 24 -20.16 -12.91 -18.67
C ARG A 24 -19.82 -12.99 -17.18
N PHE A 25 -20.59 -12.33 -16.32
CA PHE A 25 -20.38 -12.33 -14.86
C PHE A 25 -21.28 -13.33 -14.13
N LEU A 26 -22.34 -13.84 -14.78
CA LEU A 26 -23.32 -14.69 -14.10
C LEU A 26 -22.75 -16.04 -13.68
N GLY A 27 -23.18 -16.52 -12.51
CA GLY A 27 -22.87 -17.86 -12.01
C GLY A 27 -22.48 -17.87 -10.54
N ASP A 28 -22.07 -19.05 -10.11
CA ASP A 28 -21.55 -19.30 -8.76
C ASP A 28 -20.03 -19.22 -8.81
N TYR A 29 -19.42 -18.50 -7.89
CA TYR A 29 -17.97 -18.39 -7.73
C TYR A 29 -17.59 -18.92 -6.35
N GLU A 30 -16.58 -19.78 -6.32
CA GLU A 30 -16.13 -20.49 -5.14
C GLU A 30 -14.69 -20.10 -4.80
N GLY A 31 -14.45 -19.92 -3.51
CA GLY A 31 -13.12 -19.75 -2.94
C GLY A 31 -13.03 -20.49 -1.61
N GLY A 32 -11.87 -20.36 -0.97
CA GLY A 32 -11.66 -20.87 0.37
C GLY A 32 -10.95 -19.83 1.23
N CYS A 33 -11.28 -19.81 2.51
CA CYS A 33 -10.38 -19.23 3.51
C CYS A 33 -9.26 -20.24 3.77
N ASP A 34 -8.13 -19.79 4.31
CA ASP A 34 -6.96 -20.65 4.58
C ASP A 34 -7.25 -21.77 5.61
N HIS A 35 -8.47 -21.86 6.15
CA HIS A 35 -8.91 -22.71 7.26
C HIS A 35 -10.03 -23.68 6.85
N GLU A 36 -9.95 -24.29 5.67
CA GLU A 36 -10.94 -25.26 5.13
C GLU A 36 -12.37 -24.72 4.87
N GLY A 37 -12.67 -23.50 5.28
CA GLY A 37 -13.97 -22.89 5.05
C GLY A 37 -14.21 -22.56 3.58
N THR A 38 -15.48 -22.64 3.17
CA THR A 38 -15.91 -22.39 1.78
C THR A 38 -16.52 -21.01 1.66
N LEU A 39 -16.11 -20.25 0.65
CA LEU A 39 -16.71 -18.97 0.28
C LEU A 39 -17.43 -19.13 -1.05
N VAL A 40 -18.69 -18.71 -1.12
CA VAL A 40 -19.49 -18.73 -2.34
C VAL A 40 -20.10 -17.35 -2.62
N LEU A 41 -19.84 -16.81 -3.81
CA LEU A 41 -20.53 -15.62 -4.34
C LEU A 41 -21.36 -16.02 -5.57
N LYS A 42 -22.67 -15.81 -5.51
CA LYS A 42 -23.59 -16.07 -6.62
C LYS A 42 -24.06 -14.75 -7.23
N LEU A 43 -23.86 -14.58 -8.53
CA LEU A 43 -24.37 -13.44 -9.30
C LEU A 43 -25.53 -13.90 -10.20
N ARG A 44 -26.76 -13.47 -9.88
CA ARG A 44 -28.00 -13.89 -10.55
C ARG A 44 -28.39 -12.94 -11.68
N ALA A 45 -29.10 -13.48 -12.67
CA ALA A 45 -29.55 -12.75 -13.86
C ALA A 45 -30.55 -11.63 -13.57
N ASP A 46 -31.30 -11.73 -12.46
CA ASP A 46 -32.24 -10.71 -11.97
C ASP A 46 -31.54 -9.49 -11.34
N GLY A 47 -30.20 -9.48 -11.28
CA GLY A 47 -29.40 -8.46 -10.63
C GLY A 47 -29.26 -8.66 -9.12
N GLY A 48 -29.72 -9.78 -8.57
CA GLY A 48 -29.50 -10.15 -7.18
C GLY A 48 -28.17 -10.89 -6.98
N PHE A 49 -27.57 -10.75 -5.80
CA PHE A 49 -26.43 -11.59 -5.39
C PHE A 49 -26.73 -12.34 -4.09
N LEU A 50 -25.93 -13.38 -3.83
CA LEU A 50 -25.82 -14.07 -2.54
C LEU A 50 -24.34 -14.32 -2.28
N TYR A 51 -23.83 -13.83 -1.16
CA TYR A 51 -22.52 -14.19 -0.61
C TYR A 51 -22.75 -15.07 0.61
N ASP A 52 -22.06 -16.21 0.67
CA ASP A 52 -22.16 -17.19 1.75
C ASP A 52 -20.75 -17.66 2.09
N GLU A 53 -20.30 -17.40 3.31
CA GLU A 53 -18.99 -17.77 3.83
C GLU A 53 -19.17 -18.71 5.01
N ALA A 54 -18.78 -19.97 4.82
CA ALA A 54 -18.78 -21.02 5.82
C ALA A 54 -17.36 -21.22 6.36
N CYS A 55 -16.84 -20.21 7.07
CA CYS A 55 -15.63 -20.32 7.91
C CYS A 55 -16.07 -20.36 9.40
N GLU A 56 -15.14 -20.17 10.36
CA GLU A 56 -15.46 -20.23 11.81
C GLU A 56 -16.63 -19.33 12.22
N VAL A 57 -16.76 -18.18 11.55
CA VAL A 57 -17.94 -17.33 11.64
C VAL A 57 -18.67 -17.38 10.31
N ALA A 58 -19.82 -18.06 10.30
CA ALA A 58 -20.68 -18.08 9.14
C ALA A 58 -21.20 -16.67 8.85
N ALA A 59 -20.99 -16.18 7.62
CA ALA A 59 -21.49 -14.89 7.17
C ALA A 59 -22.30 -15.07 5.89
N ARG A 60 -23.46 -14.41 5.82
CA ARG A 60 -24.35 -14.47 4.67
C ARG A 60 -24.89 -13.11 4.34
N TYR A 61 -24.70 -12.66 3.09
CA TYR A 61 -25.17 -11.39 2.59
C TYR A 61 -25.96 -11.58 1.30
N GLU A 62 -27.06 -10.86 1.16
CA GLU A 62 -27.86 -10.81 -0.05
C GLU A 62 -28.02 -9.35 -0.47
N GLY A 63 -28.38 -9.09 -1.71
CA GLY A 63 -28.66 -7.74 -2.18
C GLY A 63 -28.60 -7.62 -3.69
N ARG A 64 -28.31 -6.42 -4.17
CA ARG A 64 -28.24 -6.09 -5.60
C ARG A 64 -26.80 -6.02 -6.07
N TRP A 65 -26.56 -6.31 -7.34
CA TRP A 65 -25.27 -6.06 -7.96
C TRP A 65 -25.43 -5.32 -9.29
N SER A 66 -24.41 -4.56 -9.64
CA SER A 66 -24.31 -3.82 -10.89
C SER A 66 -22.91 -3.98 -11.49
N ILE A 67 -22.75 -3.50 -12.74
CA ILE A 67 -21.45 -3.48 -13.42
C ILE A 67 -21.09 -2.05 -13.73
N ARG A 68 -19.86 -1.69 -13.38
CA ARG A 68 -19.22 -0.47 -13.81
C ARG A 68 -17.91 -0.83 -14.50
N GLU A 69 -17.87 -0.67 -15.81
CA GLU A 69 -16.73 -1.08 -16.66
C GLU A 69 -16.49 -2.60 -16.59
N ASP A 70 -15.45 -3.04 -15.89
CA ASP A 70 -15.10 -4.45 -15.64
C ASP A 70 -15.22 -4.84 -14.16
N LEU A 71 -15.80 -3.97 -13.34
CA LEU A 71 -16.06 -4.18 -11.93
C LEU A 71 -17.52 -4.57 -11.68
N VAL A 72 -17.70 -5.63 -10.92
CA VAL A 72 -18.95 -5.96 -10.22
C VAL A 72 -19.00 -5.15 -8.94
N GLU A 73 -20.01 -4.30 -8.80
CA GLU A 73 -20.30 -3.59 -7.55
C GLU A 73 -21.46 -4.30 -6.84
N LEU A 74 -21.27 -4.66 -5.58
CA LEU A 74 -22.28 -5.26 -4.70
C LEU A 74 -22.89 -4.16 -3.84
N GLU A 75 -24.22 -4.19 -3.73
CA GLU A 75 -25.03 -3.35 -2.85
C GLU A 75 -25.78 -4.27 -1.89
N PRO A 76 -25.14 -4.68 -0.78
CA PRO A 76 -25.75 -5.58 0.18
C PRO A 76 -26.98 -4.95 0.85
N GLU A 77 -28.05 -5.74 0.98
CA GLU A 77 -29.22 -5.41 1.79
C GLU A 77 -28.88 -5.69 3.26
N VAL A 78 -27.90 -4.98 3.82
CA VAL A 78 -27.57 -5.11 5.24
C VAL A 78 -28.53 -4.24 6.05
N ASP A 79 -29.14 -4.84 7.06
CA ASP A 79 -29.78 -4.08 8.13
C ASP A 79 -28.65 -3.41 8.93
N ALA A 80 -28.71 -2.08 9.11
CA ALA A 80 -27.63 -1.25 9.66
C ALA A 80 -27.17 -1.64 11.08
N ALA A 81 -27.82 -2.62 11.71
CA ALA A 81 -27.60 -3.07 13.08
C ALA A 81 -26.50 -4.13 13.26
N THR A 82 -25.93 -4.71 12.20
CA THR A 82 -24.84 -5.72 12.30
C THR A 82 -23.47 -5.14 11.94
N GLU A 83 -23.02 -4.17 12.75
CA GLU A 83 -21.75 -3.44 12.55
C GLU A 83 -20.46 -4.25 12.80
N SER A 84 -20.52 -5.51 13.24
CA SER A 84 -19.34 -6.19 13.83
C SER A 84 -18.71 -7.35 13.03
N TYR A 85 -19.07 -7.61 11.76
CA TYR A 85 -18.60 -8.82 11.06
C TYR A 85 -18.19 -8.56 9.58
N PRO A 86 -17.37 -9.44 8.96
CA PRO A 86 -16.25 -9.06 8.09
C PRO A 86 -16.63 -8.22 6.88
N LYS A 87 -15.70 -7.34 6.49
CA LYS A 87 -15.84 -6.44 5.34
C LYS A 87 -15.92 -7.26 4.04
N LEU A 88 -17.11 -7.71 3.68
CA LEU A 88 -17.45 -8.18 2.34
C LEU A 88 -16.87 -7.17 1.33
N PRO A 89 -15.94 -7.57 0.45
CA PRO A 89 -15.53 -6.69 -0.62
C PRO A 89 -16.76 -6.33 -1.46
N VAL A 90 -17.06 -5.04 -1.57
CA VAL A 90 -18.20 -4.56 -2.36
C VAL A 90 -17.84 -4.34 -3.82
N ARG A 91 -16.58 -4.51 -4.20
CA ARG A 91 -16.09 -4.38 -5.58
C ARG A 91 -15.24 -5.57 -5.95
N TRP A 92 -15.56 -6.18 -7.09
CA TRP A 92 -14.87 -7.33 -7.63
C TRP A 92 -14.54 -7.11 -9.09
N ARG A 93 -13.36 -7.51 -9.52
CA ARG A 93 -12.95 -7.50 -10.92
C ARG A 93 -13.05 -8.89 -11.51
N LEU A 94 -13.68 -8.98 -12.68
CA LEU A 94 -13.65 -10.19 -13.48
C LEU A 94 -12.30 -10.27 -14.20
N VAL A 95 -11.57 -11.36 -13.97
CA VAL A 95 -10.31 -11.67 -14.67
C VAL A 95 -10.53 -12.95 -15.49
N PRO A 96 -10.71 -12.83 -16.81
CA PRO A 96 -10.70 -13.98 -17.71
C PRO A 96 -9.31 -14.60 -17.79
N TRP A 97 -9.24 -15.93 -17.82
CA TRP A 97 -7.99 -16.65 -18.11
C TRP A 97 -8.31 -17.89 -18.95
N GLY A 98 -8.21 -17.75 -20.27
CA GLY A 98 -8.76 -18.73 -21.20
C GLY A 98 -10.26 -18.94 -20.96
N GLU A 99 -10.64 -20.18 -20.66
CA GLU A 99 -12.04 -20.53 -20.35
C GLU A 99 -12.43 -20.33 -18.89
N ARG A 100 -11.46 -20.00 -18.03
CA ARG A 100 -11.71 -19.74 -16.60
C ARG A 100 -12.16 -18.32 -16.36
N ARG A 101 -12.95 -18.12 -15.31
CA ARG A 101 -13.41 -16.81 -14.84
C ARG A 101 -13.13 -16.67 -13.35
N TYR A 102 -12.28 -15.72 -13.01
CA TYR A 102 -11.98 -15.36 -11.62
C TYR A 102 -12.70 -14.06 -11.25
N LEU A 103 -13.18 -13.96 -10.01
CA LEU A 103 -13.55 -12.70 -9.36
C LEU A 103 -12.53 -12.38 -8.28
N ILE A 104 -11.88 -11.23 -8.46
CA ILE A 104 -10.79 -10.74 -7.62
C ILE A 104 -11.28 -9.48 -6.90
N PRO A 105 -11.23 -9.39 -5.56
CA PRO A 105 -11.50 -8.15 -4.86
C PRO A 105 -10.73 -6.98 -5.47
N ASP A 106 -11.38 -5.84 -5.67
CA ASP A 106 -10.70 -4.67 -6.22
C ASP A 106 -9.53 -4.25 -5.31
N GLY A 107 -8.41 -3.85 -5.92
CA GLY A 107 -7.16 -3.60 -5.21
C GLY A 107 -6.33 -4.84 -4.84
N GLN A 108 -6.80 -6.07 -5.11
CA GLN A 108 -6.06 -7.31 -4.83
C GLN A 108 -5.53 -8.03 -6.09
N ILE A 109 -5.47 -7.36 -7.23
CA ILE A 109 -4.94 -7.95 -8.48
C ILE A 109 -3.47 -8.35 -8.34
N ILE A 110 -2.65 -7.56 -7.62
CA ILE A 110 -1.24 -7.94 -7.36
C ILE A 110 -1.17 -9.29 -6.63
N ARG A 111 -2.12 -9.58 -5.74
CA ARG A 111 -2.15 -10.88 -5.04
C ARG A 111 -2.37 -12.04 -6.00
N LEU A 112 -3.23 -11.87 -7.01
CA LEU A 112 -3.38 -12.85 -8.09
C LEU A 112 -2.07 -13.01 -8.89
N CYS A 113 -1.43 -11.90 -9.30
CA CYS A 113 -0.17 -11.97 -10.02
C CYS A 113 0.92 -12.70 -9.21
N ASN A 114 1.02 -12.44 -7.91
CA ASN A 114 1.96 -13.14 -7.02
C ASN A 114 1.64 -14.64 -6.94
N ALA A 115 0.38 -15.04 -6.79
CA ALA A 115 -0.01 -16.45 -6.80
C ALA A 115 0.37 -17.15 -8.10
N ILE A 116 0.23 -16.47 -9.24
CA ILE A 116 0.66 -16.99 -10.56
C ILE A 116 2.17 -17.14 -10.62
N ASN A 117 2.92 -16.11 -10.21
CA ASN A 117 4.39 -16.14 -10.21
C ASN A 117 4.95 -17.22 -9.28
N LEU A 118 4.25 -17.54 -8.19
CA LEU A 118 4.58 -18.61 -7.25
C LEU A 118 4.15 -20.01 -7.74
N GLY A 119 3.42 -20.09 -8.85
CA GLY A 119 2.88 -21.35 -9.36
C GLY A 119 1.68 -21.90 -8.57
N GLU A 120 1.08 -21.10 -7.67
CA GLU A 120 -0.14 -21.45 -6.94
C GLU A 120 -1.38 -21.38 -7.84
N GLU A 121 -1.32 -20.55 -8.88
CA GLU A 121 -2.34 -20.45 -9.93
C GLU A 121 -1.71 -20.72 -11.31
N PRO A 122 -2.41 -21.40 -12.22
CA PRO A 122 -3.79 -21.88 -12.13
C PRO A 122 -3.93 -23.10 -11.21
N ARG A 123 -4.80 -23.02 -10.21
CA ARG A 123 -5.09 -24.15 -9.32
C ARG A 123 -6.01 -25.18 -9.98
N ASP A 124 -6.01 -26.42 -9.49
CA ASP A 124 -6.85 -27.53 -9.97
C ASP A 124 -8.07 -27.80 -9.08
N ARG A 125 -8.17 -27.09 -7.95
CA ARG A 125 -9.23 -27.21 -6.94
C ARG A 125 -10.01 -25.90 -6.75
N PRO A 126 -11.29 -25.94 -6.35
CA PRO A 126 -12.07 -24.72 -6.10
C PRO A 126 -11.50 -23.85 -4.97
N GLN A 127 -10.83 -24.45 -3.97
CA GLN A 127 -10.33 -23.76 -2.79
C GLN A 127 -9.17 -22.83 -3.13
N GLY A 128 -9.27 -21.58 -2.68
CA GLY A 128 -8.22 -20.56 -2.77
C GLY A 128 -8.80 -19.18 -2.54
N TRP A 129 -7.93 -18.21 -2.28
CA TRP A 129 -8.34 -16.84 -1.92
C TRP A 129 -9.15 -16.14 -3.03
N ALA A 130 -8.75 -16.30 -4.30
CA ALA A 130 -9.45 -15.72 -5.44
C ALA A 130 -10.71 -16.54 -5.71
N LEU A 131 -11.86 -15.90 -5.99
CA LEU A 131 -13.07 -16.68 -6.31
C LEU A 131 -13.00 -17.17 -7.75
N LEU A 132 -13.16 -18.47 -7.94
CA LEU A 132 -13.15 -19.12 -9.25
C LEU A 132 -14.57 -19.59 -9.58
N ARG A 133 -15.04 -19.35 -10.79
CA ARG A 133 -16.38 -19.81 -11.19
C ARG A 133 -16.50 -21.33 -11.04
N ARG A 134 -17.60 -21.78 -10.44
CA ARG A 134 -17.88 -23.19 -10.17
C ARG A 134 -17.74 -24.02 -11.46
N GLY A 135 -16.91 -25.06 -11.38
CA GLY A 135 -16.59 -25.94 -12.51
C GLY A 135 -15.45 -25.48 -13.41
N ASP A 136 -14.85 -24.30 -13.18
CA ASP A 136 -13.73 -23.82 -13.98
C ASP A 136 -12.37 -24.38 -13.52
N ALA A 137 -12.27 -24.93 -12.30
CA ALA A 137 -11.02 -25.49 -11.75
C ALA A 137 -10.42 -26.62 -12.60
N SER A 138 -11.25 -27.43 -13.26
CA SER A 138 -10.80 -28.50 -14.15
C SER A 138 -10.52 -28.05 -15.58
N ARG A 139 -10.87 -26.81 -15.94
CA ARG A 139 -10.63 -26.28 -17.29
C ARG A 139 -9.16 -25.94 -17.47
N ARG A 140 -8.62 -26.22 -18.65
CA ARG A 140 -7.25 -25.83 -18.99
C ARG A 140 -7.20 -24.32 -19.24
N VAL A 141 -6.11 -23.71 -18.82
CA VAL A 141 -5.76 -22.34 -19.22
C VAL A 141 -4.60 -22.38 -20.20
N THR A 142 -4.51 -21.38 -21.06
CA THR A 142 -3.40 -21.16 -21.98
C THR A 142 -3.02 -19.69 -21.93
N GLY A 143 -1.73 -19.39 -21.90
CA GLY A 143 -1.22 -18.02 -21.82
C GLY A 143 -1.44 -17.37 -20.45
N ASP A 144 -1.37 -16.04 -20.42
CA ASP A 144 -1.55 -15.21 -19.23
C ASP A 144 -3.02 -14.84 -19.01
N PRO A 145 -3.44 -14.51 -17.77
CA PRO A 145 -4.76 -13.93 -17.53
C PRO A 145 -4.91 -12.59 -18.25
N GLU A 146 -6.15 -12.28 -18.67
CA GLU A 146 -6.51 -11.00 -19.27
C GLU A 146 -6.58 -9.91 -18.19
N LEU A 147 -5.43 -9.30 -17.91
CA LEU A 147 -5.31 -8.20 -16.95
C LEU A 147 -5.32 -6.81 -17.63
N PRO A 148 -5.81 -5.78 -16.93
CA PRO A 148 -5.59 -4.39 -17.33
C PRO A 148 -4.10 -4.09 -17.47
N GLU A 149 -3.74 -3.21 -18.41
CA GLU A 149 -2.35 -2.93 -18.81
C GLU A 149 -1.44 -2.62 -17.62
N ALA A 150 -1.93 -1.82 -16.65
CA ALA A 150 -1.18 -1.44 -15.45
C ALA A 150 -0.70 -2.62 -14.59
N TRP A 151 -1.35 -3.79 -14.69
CA TRP A 151 -1.04 -4.96 -13.87
C TRP A 151 -0.25 -6.03 -14.62
N ARG A 152 -0.14 -5.94 -15.95
CA ARG A 152 0.57 -6.95 -16.75
C ARG A 152 2.05 -7.06 -16.40
N ALA A 153 2.68 -5.95 -16.02
CA ALA A 153 4.07 -5.93 -15.60
C ALA A 153 4.34 -6.72 -14.30
N PHE A 154 3.29 -7.08 -13.54
CA PHE A 154 3.43 -7.92 -12.35
C PHE A 154 3.50 -9.41 -12.66
N LEU A 155 3.21 -9.84 -13.89
CA LEU A 155 3.38 -11.22 -14.31
C LEU A 155 4.81 -11.42 -14.82
N LEU A 156 5.56 -12.25 -14.12
CA LEU A 156 6.95 -12.52 -14.45
C LEU A 156 7.02 -13.56 -15.58
N LYS A 157 7.89 -13.29 -16.56
CA LYS A 157 8.16 -14.26 -17.64
C LYS A 157 9.03 -15.43 -17.16
N GLN A 158 9.85 -15.18 -16.15
CA GLN A 158 10.77 -16.13 -15.54
C GLN A 158 10.85 -15.83 -14.03
N PRO A 159 11.05 -16.84 -13.18
CA PRO A 159 11.33 -16.62 -11.76
C PRO A 159 12.52 -15.66 -11.55
N ILE A 160 12.46 -14.86 -10.49
CA ILE A 160 13.56 -13.98 -10.07
C ILE A 160 14.22 -14.61 -8.86
N ASP A 161 15.49 -14.99 -9.02
CA ASP A 161 16.33 -15.51 -7.94
C ASP A 161 17.24 -14.40 -7.40
N GLY A 162 17.22 -14.19 -6.09
CA GLY A 162 18.04 -13.17 -5.42
C GLY A 162 18.41 -13.56 -3.99
N ARG A 163 19.25 -12.75 -3.36
CA ARG A 163 19.80 -12.94 -2.01
C ARG A 163 19.48 -11.75 -1.12
N ILE A 164 19.21 -12.04 0.15
CA ILE A 164 19.19 -11.01 1.19
C ILE A 164 20.63 -10.61 1.49
N ILE A 165 21.00 -9.37 1.19
CA ILE A 165 22.35 -8.83 1.40
C ILE A 165 22.49 -8.00 2.68
N ALA A 166 21.38 -7.53 3.24
CA ALA A 166 21.37 -6.85 4.53
C ALA A 166 20.00 -6.97 5.20
N PHE A 167 20.00 -7.04 6.53
CA PHE A 167 18.82 -6.76 7.34
C PHE A 167 18.86 -5.31 7.80
N GLU A 168 17.72 -4.64 7.76
CA GLU A 168 17.55 -3.24 8.17
C GLU A 168 16.65 -3.15 9.40
N GLU A 169 16.77 -2.07 10.18
CA GLU A 169 15.90 -1.81 11.33
C GLU A 169 14.43 -1.75 10.91
N GLY A 170 13.53 -2.20 11.79
CA GLY A 170 12.08 -2.19 11.54
C GLY A 170 11.54 -3.40 10.77
N GLY A 171 12.32 -4.48 10.65
CA GLY A 171 11.86 -5.72 10.00
C GLY A 171 11.97 -5.70 8.48
N PHE A 172 12.90 -4.91 7.93
CA PHE A 172 13.14 -4.84 6.49
C PHE A 172 14.38 -5.64 6.09
N ALA A 173 14.43 -6.04 4.82
CA ALA A 173 15.56 -6.69 4.20
C ALA A 173 15.93 -5.96 2.89
N ARG A 174 17.22 -5.96 2.55
CA ARG A 174 17.73 -5.51 1.27
C ARG A 174 18.13 -6.70 0.41
N LEU A 175 17.75 -6.66 -0.86
CA LEU A 175 17.99 -7.71 -1.85
C LEU A 175 19.00 -7.24 -2.90
N ASP A 176 19.77 -8.18 -3.48
CA ASP A 176 20.68 -7.95 -4.62
C ASP A 176 19.99 -8.05 -5.99
N VAL A 177 18.65 -7.99 -6.00
CA VAL A 177 17.80 -7.94 -7.19
C VAL A 177 16.86 -6.74 -7.09
N GLY A 178 16.52 -6.14 -8.22
CA GLY A 178 15.79 -4.88 -8.30
C GLY A 178 14.80 -4.77 -9.47
N GLY A 179 14.52 -3.54 -9.87
CA GLY A 179 13.60 -3.19 -10.95
C GLY A 179 14.09 -3.62 -12.33
N ASN A 180 15.41 -3.65 -12.56
CA ASN A 180 15.99 -4.18 -13.80
C ASN A 180 15.75 -5.68 -13.94
N ASP A 181 15.64 -6.40 -12.82
CA ASP A 181 15.28 -7.82 -12.78
C ASP A 181 13.77 -8.04 -12.90
N GLY A 182 12.97 -6.96 -12.88
CA GLY A 182 11.52 -7.00 -13.00
C GLY A 182 10.75 -6.90 -11.68
N LEU A 183 11.42 -6.63 -10.55
CA LEU A 183 10.70 -6.44 -9.28
C LEU A 183 9.90 -5.14 -9.25
N LEU A 184 8.66 -5.23 -8.77
CA LEU A 184 7.75 -4.11 -8.57
C LEU A 184 7.26 -4.05 -7.12
N ALA A 185 6.95 -2.84 -6.64
CA ALA A 185 6.38 -2.65 -5.32
C ALA A 185 5.05 -3.41 -5.16
N GLY A 186 4.92 -4.17 -4.07
CA GLY A 186 3.78 -5.04 -3.77
C GLY A 186 3.97 -6.51 -4.20
N MET A 187 5.01 -6.83 -4.97
CA MET A 187 5.36 -8.23 -5.26
C MET A 187 5.75 -8.98 -3.98
N MET A 188 5.49 -10.28 -3.97
CA MET A 188 5.86 -11.18 -2.88
C MET A 188 6.97 -12.14 -3.33
N LEU A 189 8.01 -12.29 -2.51
CA LEU A 189 9.07 -13.28 -2.68
C LEU A 189 9.10 -14.24 -1.48
N HIS A 190 9.60 -15.44 -1.70
CA HIS A 190 9.85 -16.43 -0.66
C HIS A 190 11.36 -16.54 -0.44
N ALA A 191 11.81 -16.23 0.77
CA ALA A 191 13.18 -16.44 1.19
C ALA A 191 13.31 -17.80 1.86
N HIS A 192 14.33 -18.55 1.46
CA HIS A 192 14.67 -19.85 2.04
C HIS A 192 16.11 -19.80 2.55
N VAL A 193 16.37 -20.52 3.64
CA VAL A 193 17.74 -20.76 4.10
C VAL A 193 18.16 -22.13 3.58
N GLU A 194 19.28 -22.20 2.87
CA GLU A 194 19.78 -23.46 2.32
C GLU A 194 19.92 -24.52 3.43
N GLY A 195 19.34 -25.70 3.19
CA GLY A 195 19.31 -26.79 4.17
C GLY A 195 18.33 -26.64 5.32
N GLN A 196 17.47 -25.60 5.34
CA GLN A 196 16.40 -25.45 6.32
C GLN A 196 15.03 -25.48 5.66
N ALA A 197 14.06 -26.13 6.31
CA ALA A 197 12.65 -26.12 5.90
C ALA A 197 11.94 -24.77 6.19
N ARG A 198 12.67 -23.77 6.70
CA ARG A 198 12.11 -22.47 7.06
C ARG A 198 12.05 -21.57 5.84
N CYS A 199 10.88 -20.98 5.62
CA CYS A 199 10.68 -19.94 4.63
C CYS A 199 10.21 -18.65 5.30
N ALA A 200 10.55 -17.50 4.71
CA ALA A 200 10.03 -16.20 5.09
C ALA A 200 9.40 -15.54 3.86
N ARG A 201 8.30 -14.81 4.05
CA ARG A 201 7.69 -14.04 2.97
C ARG A 201 8.20 -12.61 2.99
N LEU A 202 8.60 -12.12 1.83
CA LEU A 202 9.13 -10.77 1.66
C LEU A 202 8.19 -10.00 0.73
N LYS A 203 7.69 -8.85 1.17
CA LYS A 203 6.90 -7.95 0.32
C LYS A 203 7.78 -6.82 -0.18
N ILE A 204 7.94 -6.68 -1.49
CA ILE A 204 8.72 -5.59 -2.06
C ILE A 204 8.05 -4.25 -1.74
N VAL A 205 8.78 -3.36 -1.07
CA VAL A 205 8.31 -2.01 -0.71
C VAL A 205 8.83 -0.99 -1.71
N CYS A 206 10.11 -1.08 -2.06
CA CYS A 206 10.76 -0.14 -2.95
C CYS A 206 11.81 -0.86 -3.80
N PRO A 207 11.54 -1.10 -5.10
CA PRO A 207 12.55 -1.55 -6.05
C PRO A 207 13.41 -0.35 -6.49
N CYS A 208 14.72 -0.49 -6.37
CA CYS A 208 15.74 0.30 -7.06
C CYS A 208 16.20 -0.49 -8.31
N ASP A 209 16.99 0.12 -9.19
CA ASP A 209 17.43 -0.53 -10.43
C ASP A 209 18.02 -1.94 -10.21
N ASP A 210 19.04 -2.06 -9.35
CA ASP A 210 19.76 -3.33 -9.10
C ASP A 210 19.65 -3.83 -7.64
N SER A 211 18.68 -3.33 -6.88
CA SER A 211 18.42 -3.78 -5.52
C SER A 211 16.97 -3.51 -5.11
N ALA A 212 16.48 -4.16 -4.07
CA ALA A 212 15.15 -3.90 -3.57
C ALA A 212 15.14 -3.88 -2.05
N ARG A 213 14.29 -3.03 -1.49
CA ARG A 213 13.92 -3.07 -0.09
C ARG A 213 12.61 -3.82 0.05
N ALA A 214 12.61 -4.83 0.91
CA ALA A 214 11.45 -5.66 1.20
C ALA A 214 11.10 -5.60 2.69
N ASP A 215 9.80 -5.64 2.98
CA ASP A 215 9.24 -5.83 4.31
C ASP A 215 9.18 -7.34 4.59
N ILE A 216 9.72 -7.78 5.72
CA ILE A 216 9.63 -9.17 6.16
C ILE A 216 8.24 -9.35 6.74
N VAL A 217 7.33 -9.86 5.90
CA VAL A 217 5.96 -10.13 6.32
C VAL A 217 6.02 -11.27 7.32
N ARG A 218 5.73 -10.96 8.59
CA ARG A 218 5.54 -11.94 9.65
C ARG A 218 4.28 -12.75 9.33
N GLY A 219 4.43 -13.73 8.45
CA GLY A 219 3.44 -14.75 8.18
C GLY A 219 3.63 -15.89 9.15
N GLY A 220 2.53 -16.35 9.76
CA GLY A 220 2.49 -17.65 10.40
C GLY A 220 3.02 -18.75 9.45
N ALA A 221 3.62 -19.77 10.05
CA ALA A 221 4.23 -20.96 9.46
C ALA A 221 4.01 -21.18 7.94
N CYS A 222 5.11 -21.42 7.21
CA CYS A 222 5.03 -22.02 5.89
C CYS A 222 4.37 -23.40 6.05
N ALA A 223 3.10 -23.50 5.70
CA ALA A 223 2.40 -24.78 5.64
C ALA A 223 2.99 -25.56 4.47
N ASP A 224 3.94 -26.43 4.76
CA ASP A 224 4.02 -27.80 4.25
C ASP A 224 5.10 -28.57 5.04
N ASP A 225 4.74 -29.81 5.43
CA ASP A 225 5.52 -30.83 6.16
C ASP A 225 5.63 -30.71 7.70
N GLY A 226 4.50 -30.93 8.39
CA GLY A 226 4.41 -31.86 9.55
C GLY A 226 5.45 -31.86 10.68
N ALA A 227 6.22 -30.80 10.90
CA ALA A 227 7.27 -30.74 11.93
C ALA A 227 6.90 -29.76 13.06
N GLU A 228 7.03 -30.22 14.31
CA GLU A 228 6.86 -29.43 15.54
C GLU A 228 7.67 -28.13 15.52
N TYR A 229 7.01 -27.05 15.94
CA TYR A 229 7.40 -25.66 15.70
C TYR A 229 8.33 -25.10 16.79
N ALA A 230 9.34 -24.33 16.35
CA ALA A 230 10.09 -23.40 17.18
C ALA A 230 10.08 -22.02 16.52
N ASP A 231 9.63 -21.02 17.27
CA ASP A 231 9.62 -19.60 16.91
C ASP A 231 10.98 -19.13 16.38
N LEU A 232 10.96 -18.38 15.28
CA LEU A 232 12.12 -17.65 14.80
C LEU A 232 12.33 -16.40 15.68
N VAL A 233 12.98 -16.57 16.81
CA VAL A 233 13.45 -15.45 17.65
C VAL A 233 14.64 -14.80 16.96
N ILE A 234 14.43 -13.65 16.32
CA ILE A 234 15.50 -12.75 15.90
C ILE A 234 16.01 -12.03 17.17
N ASN A 235 17.10 -12.54 17.77
CA ASN A 235 17.76 -11.91 18.93
C ASN A 235 18.86 -10.91 18.50
N ASP A 236 18.89 -9.78 19.19
CA ASP A 236 19.63 -8.50 19.01
C ASP A 236 21.19 -8.52 18.94
N ALA A 237 21.87 -9.64 18.70
CA ALA A 237 23.30 -9.75 19.06
C ALA A 237 24.35 -9.45 17.95
N VAL A 238 24.01 -8.93 16.76
CA VAL A 238 25.00 -8.72 15.68
C VAL A 238 24.89 -7.34 15.03
N SER A 239 25.28 -6.27 15.73
CA SER A 239 25.32 -4.90 15.18
C SER A 239 26.70 -4.23 15.13
N THR A 240 27.78 -4.89 15.57
CA THR A 240 29.04 -4.17 15.80
C THR A 240 29.99 -4.08 14.59
N SER A 241 29.92 -5.00 13.61
CA SER A 241 30.98 -5.10 12.58
C SER A 241 30.68 -4.39 11.25
N ALA A 242 29.49 -3.84 11.04
CA ALA A 242 29.08 -3.25 9.76
C ALA A 242 29.41 -1.75 9.60
N ARG A 243 29.88 -1.08 10.66
CA ARG A 243 30.00 0.39 10.72
C ARG A 243 31.24 1.00 10.07
N GLU A 244 32.25 0.21 9.68
CA GLU A 244 33.56 0.78 9.29
C GLU A 244 33.81 1.01 7.78
N PHE A 245 32.90 0.65 6.86
CA PHE A 245 33.31 0.48 5.46
C PHE A 245 32.89 1.54 4.41
N LEU A 246 32.00 2.51 4.66
CA LEU A 246 31.44 3.29 3.55
C LEU A 246 31.57 4.81 3.72
N ARG A 247 32.70 5.35 3.23
CA ARG A 247 32.92 6.76 2.86
C ARG A 247 33.24 6.81 1.35
N GLU A 248 32.58 7.72 0.61
CA GLU A 248 33.11 8.58 -0.48
C GLU A 248 32.19 8.83 -1.73
N VAL A 249 31.77 10.12 -1.87
CA VAL A 249 31.52 11.01 -3.07
C VAL A 249 30.34 10.79 -4.07
N PRO A 250 29.87 11.84 -4.83
CA PRO A 250 28.46 12.30 -4.83
C PRO A 250 27.84 12.58 -6.25
N THR A 251 26.60 13.09 -6.35
CA THR A 251 26.23 14.40 -6.97
C THR A 251 24.72 14.58 -7.30
N ARG A 252 24.18 15.75 -6.88
CA ARG A 252 23.22 16.74 -7.52
C ARG A 252 21.83 16.26 -8.00
N GLY A 253 20.70 16.96 -7.81
CA GLY A 253 20.33 18.22 -7.15
C GLY A 253 18.86 18.63 -7.45
N GLY A 254 18.27 19.56 -6.67
CA GLY A 254 17.03 20.31 -6.96
C GLY A 254 15.90 20.21 -5.91
N ALA A 255 15.46 21.33 -5.31
CA ALA A 255 14.46 21.37 -4.22
C ALA A 255 13.09 21.92 -4.65
N GLY A 256 12.03 21.32 -4.09
CA GLY A 256 10.63 21.79 -4.10
C GLY A 256 9.89 21.32 -2.84
N VAL A 257 8.80 21.98 -2.48
CA VAL A 257 7.91 21.56 -1.38
C VAL A 257 6.99 20.45 -1.90
N THR A 258 6.99 19.28 -1.26
CA THR A 258 6.25 18.11 -1.75
C THR A 258 5.30 17.59 -0.69
N LEU A 259 4.01 17.59 -1.00
CA LEU A 259 2.95 16.95 -0.21
C LEU A 259 2.80 15.51 -0.71
N VAL A 260 2.89 14.52 0.19
CA VAL A 260 2.87 13.10 -0.19
C VAL A 260 1.67 12.40 0.46
N PRO A 261 0.76 11.81 -0.32
CA PRO A 261 -0.34 11.02 0.22
C PRO A 261 0.15 9.64 0.70
N GLU A 262 -0.58 9.08 1.67
CA GLU A 262 -0.36 7.72 2.21
C GLU A 262 -0.17 6.68 1.09
N GLY A 263 0.83 5.81 1.26
CA GLY A 263 1.20 4.76 0.30
C GLY A 263 2.30 5.12 -0.71
N ARG A 264 2.90 6.31 -0.61
CA ARG A 264 4.20 6.60 -1.26
C ARG A 264 5.14 7.12 -0.18
N SER A 265 6.16 6.33 0.19
CA SER A 265 7.32 6.94 0.83
C SER A 265 8.07 7.72 -0.25
N LEU A 266 8.25 9.03 -0.07
CA LEU A 266 9.42 9.63 -0.71
C LEU A 266 10.63 9.04 0.02
N PRO A 267 11.70 8.67 -0.70
CA PRO A 267 12.90 8.22 -0.04
C PRO A 267 13.53 9.48 0.58
N LEU A 268 13.15 9.79 1.82
CA LEU A 268 13.98 10.60 2.70
C LEU A 268 15.18 9.71 3.01
N LYS A 269 16.15 9.76 2.09
CA LYS A 269 17.36 8.97 2.17
C LYS A 269 18.21 9.59 3.26
N LEU A 270 18.08 9.06 4.46
CA LEU A 270 18.95 9.45 5.56
C LEU A 270 20.34 8.87 5.27
N GLY A 271 21.34 9.74 5.19
CA GLY A 271 22.71 9.33 5.50
C GLY A 271 22.72 8.77 6.92
N GLY A 272 23.52 7.73 7.18
CA GLY A 272 23.58 7.06 8.49
C GLY A 272 23.60 8.03 9.66
N ALA A 273 23.09 7.60 10.83
CA ALA A 273 22.79 8.45 12.00
C ALA A 273 23.97 9.35 12.41
N GLU A 274 24.06 10.52 11.77
CA GLU A 274 24.98 11.59 12.12
C GLU A 274 24.25 12.49 13.10
N VAL A 275 24.93 12.87 14.18
CA VAL A 275 24.38 13.81 15.17
C VAL A 275 24.68 15.23 14.71
N ALA A 276 23.65 16.07 14.57
CA ALA A 276 23.86 17.47 14.19
C ALA A 276 24.76 18.17 15.20
N PRO A 277 25.80 18.89 14.74
CA PRO A 277 26.57 19.78 15.60
C PRO A 277 25.66 20.74 16.39
N PRO A 278 25.98 21.06 17.66
CA PRO A 278 25.10 21.89 18.50
C PRO A 278 24.78 23.27 17.91
N ASP A 279 25.73 23.87 17.18
CA ASP A 279 25.55 25.13 16.47
C ASP A 279 24.54 25.01 15.32
N VAL A 280 24.56 23.89 14.59
CA VAL A 280 23.58 23.58 13.54
C VAL A 280 22.18 23.37 14.12
N ALA A 281 22.06 22.61 15.21
CA ALA A 281 20.77 22.42 15.90
C ALA A 281 20.20 23.76 16.40
N THR A 282 21.06 24.60 16.99
CA THR A 282 20.69 25.95 17.43
C THR A 282 20.22 26.83 16.26
N ALA A 283 20.96 26.81 15.15
CA ALA A 283 20.61 27.56 13.95
C ALA A 283 19.29 27.10 13.32
N PHE A 284 19.07 25.78 13.29
CA PHE A 284 17.81 25.21 12.83
C PHE A 284 16.63 25.68 13.69
N HIS A 285 16.70 25.58 15.02
CA HIS A 285 15.60 26.02 15.89
C HIS A 285 15.31 27.52 15.72
N ALA A 286 16.33 28.36 15.56
CA ALA A 286 16.14 29.78 15.29
C ALA A 286 15.48 30.07 13.93
N ALA A 287 15.80 29.27 12.91
CA ALA A 287 15.15 29.36 11.59
C ALA A 287 13.70 28.86 11.65
N TRP A 288 13.48 27.71 12.28
CA TRP A 288 12.16 27.11 12.45
C TRP A 288 11.19 28.05 13.16
N GLU A 289 11.62 28.72 14.24
CA GLU A 289 10.78 29.70 14.96
C GLU A 289 10.28 30.84 14.07
N LYS A 290 11.05 31.23 13.04
CA LYS A 290 10.64 32.26 12.08
C LYS A 290 9.70 31.74 11.00
N GLU A 291 9.84 30.47 10.63
CA GLU A 291 9.14 29.86 9.50
C GLU A 291 7.88 29.10 9.92
N ARG A 292 7.76 28.70 11.19
CA ARG A 292 6.67 27.85 11.69
C ARG A 292 5.28 28.45 11.47
N GLU A 293 5.12 29.77 11.58
CA GLU A 293 3.83 30.42 11.30
C GLU A 293 3.44 30.31 9.83
N ALA A 294 4.40 30.46 8.91
CA ALA A 294 4.16 30.29 7.48
C ALA A 294 3.80 28.84 7.14
N VAL A 295 4.44 27.86 7.80
CA VAL A 295 4.08 26.43 7.64
C VAL A 295 2.69 26.15 8.19
N ALA A 296 2.33 26.72 9.34
CA ALA A 296 1.00 26.58 9.92
C ALA A 296 -0.10 27.18 9.01
N ASP A 297 0.18 28.31 8.36
CA ASP A 297 -0.75 28.95 7.43
C ASP A 297 -0.95 28.12 6.14
N VAL A 298 0.04 27.31 5.73
CA VAL A 298 -0.08 26.38 4.60
C VAL A 298 -0.86 25.11 4.98
N LEU A 299 -0.69 24.61 6.21
CA LEU A 299 -1.34 23.40 6.71
C LEU A 299 -2.77 23.67 7.22
N THR A 300 -3.59 24.29 6.38
CA THR A 300 -4.97 24.60 6.70
C THR A 300 -5.80 23.35 6.95
N ALA A 301 -6.94 23.52 7.64
CA ALA A 301 -7.93 22.46 7.81
C ALA A 301 -8.33 21.83 6.47
N GLU A 302 -8.39 22.62 5.39
CA GLU A 302 -8.71 22.14 4.05
C GLU A 302 -7.60 21.25 3.47
N VAL A 303 -6.33 21.63 3.60
CA VAL A 303 -5.18 20.84 3.14
C VAL A 303 -5.11 19.52 3.90
N LEU A 304 -5.23 19.56 5.22
CA LEU A 304 -5.23 18.35 6.06
C LEU A 304 -6.44 17.47 5.78
N SER A 305 -7.62 18.08 5.58
CA SER A 305 -8.83 17.36 5.18
C SER A 305 -8.65 16.69 3.82
N ARG A 306 -8.04 17.35 2.83
CA ARG A 306 -7.75 16.74 1.51
C ARG A 306 -6.80 15.55 1.62
N ILE A 307 -5.78 15.64 2.46
CA ILE A 307 -4.85 14.52 2.70
C ILE A 307 -5.62 13.37 3.37
N SER A 308 -6.53 13.68 4.30
CA SER A 308 -7.37 12.68 4.97
C SER A 308 -8.53 12.14 4.11
N ARG A 309 -9.01 12.87 3.09
CA ARG A 309 -10.21 12.56 2.29
C ARG A 309 -10.06 11.38 1.34
N ARG A 310 -8.89 10.75 1.27
CA ARG A 310 -8.79 9.35 0.79
C ARG A 310 -9.62 8.38 1.64
N PHE A 311 -10.15 8.82 2.79
CA PHE A 311 -10.98 8.04 3.70
C PHE A 311 -12.25 8.84 4.10
N GLU A 312 -13.24 8.78 3.20
CA GLU A 312 -14.71 8.99 3.28
C GLU A 312 -15.39 10.08 4.13
N THR A 313 -14.76 10.80 5.07
CA THR A 313 -15.50 11.84 5.83
C THR A 313 -14.70 13.11 6.12
N PRO A 314 -15.12 14.28 5.62
CA PRO A 314 -14.50 15.56 5.97
C PRO A 314 -14.72 15.89 7.45
N SER A 315 -13.66 16.20 8.20
CA SER A 315 -13.80 16.82 9.52
C SER A 315 -14.05 18.32 9.38
N THR A 316 -14.97 18.86 10.18
CA THR A 316 -15.26 20.30 10.26
C THR A 316 -14.36 21.03 11.26
N LYS A 317 -13.51 20.32 12.01
CA LYS A 317 -12.59 20.91 12.98
C LYS A 317 -11.22 21.13 12.34
N PRO A 318 -10.54 22.26 12.60
CA PRO A 318 -9.13 22.40 12.24
C PRO A 318 -8.33 21.27 12.88
N HIS A 319 -7.64 20.49 12.05
CA HIS A 319 -6.92 19.29 12.49
C HIS A 319 -5.67 19.61 13.31
N LEU A 320 -5.17 20.85 13.24
CA LEU A 320 -4.06 21.39 14.00
C LEU A 320 -4.44 22.79 14.50
N ASP A 321 -4.57 22.97 15.81
CA ASP A 321 -4.60 24.32 16.38
C ASP A 321 -3.16 24.87 16.45
N ARG A 322 -3.01 26.21 16.38
CA ARG A 322 -1.69 26.88 16.41
C ARG A 322 -0.90 26.54 17.67
N GLU A 323 -1.60 26.27 18.78
CA GLU A 323 -0.98 25.92 20.06
C GLU A 323 -0.25 24.56 19.98
N ARG A 324 -0.87 23.54 19.37
CA ARG A 324 -0.27 22.22 19.15
C ARG A 324 0.91 22.30 18.18
N PHE A 325 0.80 23.13 17.15
CA PHE A 325 1.90 23.34 16.20
C PHE A 325 3.13 23.96 16.89
N GLY A 326 2.92 24.91 17.81
CA GLY A 326 3.99 25.50 18.63
C GLY A 326 4.66 24.54 19.62
N ARG A 327 4.12 23.33 19.82
CA ARG A 327 4.71 22.30 20.68
C ARG A 327 5.60 21.31 19.92
N LEU A 328 5.73 21.44 18.60
CA LEU A 328 6.62 20.60 17.81
C LEU A 328 8.06 20.77 18.28
N ARG A 329 8.64 19.67 18.74
CA ARG A 329 10.07 19.55 19.06
C ARG A 329 10.76 18.85 17.91
N PHE A 330 11.96 19.25 17.55
CA PHE A 330 12.64 18.69 16.40
C PHE A 330 14.00 18.19 16.86
N GLU A 331 14.27 16.93 16.61
CA GLU A 331 15.54 16.29 16.93
C GLU A 331 16.25 15.91 15.63
N PRO A 332 17.58 16.07 15.56
CA PRO A 332 18.33 15.71 14.37
C PRO A 332 18.31 14.19 14.21
N ILE A 333 17.89 13.71 13.04
CA ILE A 333 17.80 12.27 12.74
C ILE A 333 18.81 11.82 11.67
N GLY A 334 19.56 12.76 11.09
CA GLY A 334 20.62 12.47 10.14
C GLY A 334 20.76 13.57 9.09
N ARG A 335 21.38 13.24 7.96
CA ARG A 335 21.46 14.14 6.81
C ARG A 335 20.59 13.64 5.68
N ASP A 336 19.96 14.58 4.98
CA ASP A 336 19.27 14.31 3.74
C ASP A 336 20.32 14.02 2.67
N SER A 337 20.30 12.83 2.07
CA SER A 337 21.33 12.45 1.10
C SER A 337 21.33 13.33 -0.15
N ASP A 338 20.18 13.93 -0.47
CA ASP A 338 20.01 14.67 -1.72
C ASP A 338 20.55 16.08 -1.61
N SER A 339 20.23 16.80 -0.51
CA SER A 339 20.69 18.16 -0.29
C SER A 339 21.90 18.27 0.64
N GLY A 340 22.27 17.20 1.34
CA GLY A 340 23.29 17.23 2.41
C GLY A 340 22.87 18.04 3.64
N GLY A 341 21.60 18.49 3.67
CA GLY A 341 21.03 19.25 4.77
C GLY A 341 20.76 18.37 5.97
N TRP A 342 20.70 18.96 7.15
CA TRP A 342 20.37 18.23 8.37
C TRP A 342 18.86 17.98 8.43
N VAL A 343 18.48 16.73 8.61
CA VAL A 343 17.08 16.35 8.81
C VAL A 343 16.79 16.39 10.29
N PHE A 344 15.78 17.18 10.63
CA PHE A 344 15.19 17.18 11.95
C PHE A 344 13.80 16.57 11.87
N ALA A 345 13.42 15.75 12.85
CA ALA A 345 12.08 15.18 12.94
C ALA A 345 11.51 15.31 14.34
N HIS A 346 10.18 15.34 14.44
CA HIS A 346 9.53 15.30 15.74
C HIS A 346 9.67 13.91 16.37
N PRO A 347 10.24 13.79 17.60
CA PRO A 347 10.64 12.51 18.19
C PRO A 347 9.49 11.59 18.58
N THR A 348 8.24 12.04 18.57
CA THR A 348 7.12 11.14 18.85
C THR A 348 6.77 10.35 17.59
N GLU A 349 6.98 9.03 17.64
CA GLU A 349 6.37 8.07 16.69
C GLU A 349 4.83 8.26 16.60
N ALA A 350 4.23 8.79 17.67
CA ALA A 350 2.80 9.10 17.75
C ALA A 350 2.38 10.45 17.12
N GLY A 351 3.32 11.25 16.60
CA GLY A 351 3.08 12.56 15.98
C GLY A 351 2.15 13.49 16.77
N ILE A 352 1.49 14.42 16.08
CA ILE A 352 0.36 15.16 16.66
C ILE A 352 -0.91 14.31 16.48
N PRO A 353 -1.57 13.86 17.57
CA PRO A 353 -2.74 13.01 17.47
C PRO A 353 -3.88 13.76 16.78
N MET A 354 -4.40 13.17 15.71
CA MET A 354 -5.62 13.63 15.07
C MET A 354 -6.85 13.09 15.81
N PRO A 355 -8.04 13.71 15.64
CA PRO A 355 -9.28 13.17 16.19
C PRO A 355 -9.47 11.70 15.79
N LYS A 356 -9.83 10.85 16.76
CA LYS A 356 -10.09 9.42 16.55
C LYS A 356 -11.25 9.25 15.57
N VAL A 357 -11.05 8.40 14.55
CA VAL A 357 -12.11 8.02 13.60
C VAL A 357 -12.16 6.50 13.57
N ARG A 358 -13.28 5.91 14.02
CA ARG A 358 -13.59 4.47 13.89
C ARG A 358 -12.41 3.54 14.23
N ALA A 359 -11.96 3.56 15.49
CA ALA A 359 -10.85 2.75 16.05
C ALA A 359 -9.44 2.99 15.49
N VAL A 360 -9.25 3.83 14.48
CA VAL A 360 -7.92 4.17 13.95
C VAL A 360 -7.37 5.38 14.69
N ARG A 361 -6.21 5.23 15.33
CA ARG A 361 -5.40 6.36 15.80
C ARG A 361 -4.59 6.89 14.63
N ARG A 362 -4.50 8.22 14.54
CA ARG A 362 -3.78 8.90 13.48
C ARG A 362 -2.87 9.97 14.08
N ALA A 363 -1.74 10.15 13.44
CA ALA A 363 -0.69 11.06 13.84
C ALA A 363 -0.22 11.87 12.64
N LEU A 364 0.03 13.16 12.85
CA LEU A 364 0.81 13.95 11.91
C LEU A 364 2.28 13.92 12.34
N CYS A 365 3.12 13.35 11.48
CA CYS A 365 4.57 13.31 11.66
C CYS A 365 5.20 14.43 10.83
N PHE A 366 6.16 15.13 11.43
CA PHE A 366 6.84 16.26 10.82
C PHE A 366 8.33 15.98 10.71
N SER A 367 8.88 16.26 9.54
CA SER A 367 10.33 16.38 9.37
C SER A 367 10.68 17.62 8.54
N ALA A 368 11.86 18.17 8.78
CA ALA A 368 12.35 19.37 8.14
C ALA A 368 13.81 19.16 7.73
N VAL A 369 14.18 19.66 6.56
CA VAL A 369 15.56 19.62 6.07
C VAL A 369 16.12 21.03 6.20
N PHE A 370 17.20 21.17 6.95
CA PHE A 370 17.88 22.42 7.23
C PHE A 370 19.19 22.49 6.46
N ASP A 371 19.41 23.59 5.74
CA ASP A 371 20.69 23.88 5.12
C ASP A 371 21.49 24.83 6.03
N PRO A 372 22.54 24.33 6.73
CA PRO A 372 23.33 25.16 7.64
C PRO A 372 24.17 26.22 6.92
N VAL A 373 24.45 26.04 5.63
CA VAL A 373 25.20 27.01 4.82
C VAL A 373 24.31 28.19 4.47
N GLN A 374 23.04 27.92 4.12
CA GLN A 374 22.06 28.96 3.82
C GLN A 374 21.37 29.52 5.07
N GLY A 375 21.48 28.83 6.21
CA GLY A 375 20.85 29.23 7.47
C GLY A 375 19.31 29.22 7.42
N ARG A 376 18.70 28.31 6.66
CA ARG A 376 17.25 28.23 6.48
C ARG A 376 16.73 26.81 6.30
N THR A 377 15.45 26.59 6.57
CA THR A 377 14.79 25.33 6.24
C THR A 377 14.51 25.30 4.74
N VAL A 378 14.96 24.25 4.06
CA VAL A 378 14.78 24.11 2.61
C VAL A 378 13.54 23.31 2.24
N ARG A 379 13.14 22.36 3.10
CA ARG A 379 11.96 21.50 2.89
C ARG A 379 11.32 21.14 4.22
N VAL A 380 9.99 21.04 4.23
CA VAL A 380 9.20 20.48 5.34
C VAL A 380 8.34 19.37 4.78
N PHE A 381 8.39 18.21 5.41
CA PHE A 381 7.57 17.05 5.09
C PHE A 381 6.54 16.85 6.19
N VAL A 382 5.31 16.52 5.76
CA VAL A 382 4.20 16.20 6.65
C VAL A 382 3.62 14.87 6.21
N THR A 383 3.67 13.89 7.10
CA THR A 383 3.17 12.54 6.85
C THR A 383 2.03 12.24 7.81
N ILE A 384 1.00 11.54 7.34
CA ILE A 384 -0.03 10.96 8.22
C ILE A 384 0.37 9.51 8.51
N GLY A 385 0.64 9.20 9.77
CA GLY A 385 0.71 7.83 10.26
C GLY A 385 -0.67 7.39 10.76
N ALA A 386 -1.10 6.19 10.39
CA ALA A 386 -2.33 5.57 10.90
C ALA A 386 -2.01 4.18 11.46
N TRP A 387 -2.56 3.87 12.63
CA TRP A 387 -2.52 2.52 13.19
C TRP A 387 -3.87 2.15 13.81
N ILE A 388 -4.18 0.87 13.73
CA ILE A 388 -5.38 0.29 14.33
C ILE A 388 -5.01 -0.06 15.78
N GLU A 389 -5.80 0.39 16.76
CA GLU A 389 -5.74 -0.22 18.10
C GLU A 389 -6.43 -1.58 17.98
N GLU A 390 -5.69 -2.67 18.26
CA GLU A 390 -6.30 -3.99 18.53
C GLU A 390 -7.19 -3.94 19.78
#